data_AF-A0A957HB19-F1
#
_entry.id   AF-A0A957HB19-F1
#
_cell.length_a   1.000
_cell.length_b   1.000
_cell.length_c   1.000
_cell.angle_alpha   90.00
_cell.angle_beta   90.00
_cell.angle_gamma   90.00
#
_symmetry.space_group_name_H-M   'P 1'
#
loop_
_entity.id
_entity.type
_entity.pdbx_description
1 polymer ?
#
loop_
_entity_poly.entity_id
_entity_poly.type
_entity_poly.pdbx_seq_one_letter_code
_entity_poly.pdbx_strand_id
1 'polypeptide(L)'
;MRMFRFAVVLMVLAFVAALVPATLAQDTSLGLNGDDAALLGAATANSSEYSQLSFAYTGDFNVSGIPDSGDVSVSFSGSGAVNGEAEAFEMTISGQATVEGQTNPFELELRVIGDMFYVNLGPAFGGWLGGSINEMMDLSSAMGGSMLPVDPSTLQDPEAMSEAMGQIMEMPGMMEAITALS
;
A
#
# COMPACT_ATOMS: atom_id res chain seq x y z
N MET A 1 3.80 -48.18 35.50
CA MET A 1 3.62 -47.87 34.06
C MET A 1 2.19 -47.46 33.67
N ARG A 2 1.11 -48.09 34.19
CA ARG A 2 -0.28 -47.71 33.84
C ARG A 2 -0.64 -46.27 34.28
N MET A 3 -0.24 -45.85 35.47
CA MET A 3 -0.51 -44.48 35.95
C MET A 3 0.22 -43.38 35.14
N PHE A 4 1.43 -43.66 34.66
CA PHE A 4 2.19 -42.70 33.83
C PHE A 4 1.50 -42.46 32.48
N ARG A 5 0.96 -43.51 31.86
CA ARG A 5 0.19 -43.39 30.61
C ARG A 5 -1.09 -42.57 30.80
N PHE A 6 -1.78 -42.73 31.93
CA PHE A 6 -2.95 -41.92 32.27
C PHE A 6 -2.60 -40.44 32.50
N ALA A 7 -1.49 -40.15 33.17
CA ALA A 7 -1.02 -38.78 33.38
C ALA A 7 -0.69 -38.07 32.06
N VAL A 8 -0.03 -38.76 31.13
CA VAL A 8 0.28 -38.21 29.79
C VAL A 8 -0.99 -37.95 28.99
N VAL A 9 -1.97 -38.86 29.01
CA VAL A 9 -3.25 -38.65 28.31
C VAL A 9 -4.01 -37.47 28.89
N LEU A 10 -4.09 -37.34 30.21
CA LEU A 10 -4.74 -36.20 30.87
C LEU A 10 -4.04 -34.88 30.58
N MET A 11 -2.71 -34.87 30.51
CA MET A 11 -1.93 -33.69 30.13
C MET A 11 -2.24 -33.26 28.69
N VAL A 12 -2.27 -34.18 27.73
CA VAL A 12 -2.63 -33.89 26.34
C VAL A 12 -4.07 -33.37 26.25
N LEU A 13 -4.99 -33.97 27.00
CA LEU A 13 -6.40 -33.58 27.00
C LEU A 13 -6.61 -32.19 27.62
N ALA A 14 -5.85 -31.86 28.68
CA ALA A 14 -5.82 -30.52 29.27
C ALA A 14 -5.21 -29.49 28.29
N PHE A 15 -4.17 -29.87 27.54
CA PHE A 15 -3.55 -29.01 26.53
C PHE A 15 -4.50 -28.72 25.37
N VAL A 16 -5.22 -29.73 24.88
CA VAL A 16 -6.26 -29.58 23.85
C VAL A 16 -7.43 -28.73 24.37
N ALA A 17 -7.89 -28.96 25.60
CA ALA A 17 -8.96 -28.17 26.22
C ALA A 17 -8.58 -26.70 26.43
N ALA A 18 -7.30 -26.40 26.64
CA ALA A 18 -6.80 -25.03 26.79
C ALA A 18 -6.58 -24.32 25.44
N LEU A 19 -6.16 -25.05 24.39
CA LEU A 19 -5.87 -24.46 23.08
C LEU A 19 -7.13 -24.18 22.24
N VAL A 20 -8.17 -25.01 22.37
CA VAL A 20 -9.39 -24.87 21.55
C VAL A 20 -10.10 -23.53 21.76
N PRO A 21 -10.31 -23.02 23.00
CA PRO A 21 -10.89 -21.71 23.20
C PRO A 21 -9.99 -20.58 22.68
N ALA A 22 -8.66 -20.73 22.76
CA ALA A 22 -7.72 -19.71 22.27
C ALA A 22 -7.73 -19.58 20.74
N THR A 23 -7.90 -20.68 20.01
CA THR A 23 -8.07 -20.66 18.55
C THR A 23 -9.45 -20.17 18.12
N LEU A 24 -10.48 -20.35 18.96
CA LEU A 24 -11.84 -19.84 18.71
C LEU A 24 -12.04 -18.39 19.18
N ALA A 25 -11.13 -17.87 20.00
CA ALA A 25 -11.12 -16.49 20.50
C ALA A 25 -10.22 -15.54 19.68
N GLN A 26 -9.44 -16.06 18.72
CA GLN A 26 -8.90 -15.23 17.64
C GLN A 26 -10.08 -14.87 16.74
N ASP A 27 -10.77 -13.82 17.14
CA ASP A 27 -11.96 -13.30 16.48
C ASP A 27 -11.61 -12.97 15.02
N THR A 28 -11.98 -13.87 14.11
CA THR A 28 -11.75 -13.72 12.67
C THR A 28 -12.51 -12.52 12.10
N SER A 29 -13.35 -11.89 12.92
CA SER A 29 -14.12 -10.69 12.60
C SER A 29 -13.30 -9.39 12.64
N LEU A 30 -12.01 -9.40 13.02
CA LEU A 30 -11.22 -8.17 13.21
C LEU A 30 -11.86 -7.18 14.20
N GLY A 31 -12.66 -7.67 15.15
CA GLY A 31 -13.41 -6.84 16.10
C GLY A 31 -14.74 -6.29 15.57
N LEU A 32 -15.22 -6.77 14.42
CA LEU A 32 -16.54 -6.46 13.88
C LEU A 32 -17.62 -7.27 14.61
N ASN A 33 -18.85 -6.75 14.65
CA ASN A 33 -19.97 -7.57 15.11
C ASN A 33 -20.24 -8.72 14.10
N GLY A 34 -20.95 -9.77 14.54
CA GLY A 34 -21.15 -10.97 13.72
C GLY A 34 -21.86 -10.72 12.38
N ASP A 35 -22.75 -9.73 12.32
CA ASP A 35 -23.48 -9.37 11.09
C ASP A 35 -22.56 -8.63 10.10
N ASP A 36 -21.73 -7.71 10.59
CA ASP A 36 -20.75 -6.96 9.79
C ASP A 36 -19.65 -7.89 9.25
N ALA A 37 -19.19 -8.84 10.08
CA ALA A 37 -18.23 -9.86 9.65
C ALA A 37 -18.81 -10.77 8.56
N ALA A 38 -20.10 -11.15 8.68
CA ALA A 38 -20.79 -11.93 7.67
C ALA A 38 -20.98 -11.13 6.35
N LEU A 39 -21.30 -9.83 6.44
CA LEU A 39 -21.40 -8.95 5.27
C LEU A 39 -20.05 -8.79 4.56
N LEU A 40 -18.96 -8.56 5.30
CA LEU A 40 -17.62 -8.45 4.74
C LEU A 40 -17.16 -9.78 4.10
N GLY A 41 -17.45 -10.90 4.77
CA GLY A 41 -17.18 -12.23 4.24
C GLY A 41 -17.94 -12.51 2.94
N ALA A 42 -19.24 -12.17 2.90
CA ALA A 42 -20.06 -12.31 1.69
C ALA A 42 -19.59 -11.38 0.55
N ALA A 43 -19.20 -10.14 0.86
CA ALA A 43 -18.65 -9.21 -0.12
C ALA A 43 -17.34 -9.73 -0.73
N THR A 44 -16.47 -10.33 0.10
CA THR A 44 -15.20 -10.92 -0.32
C THR A 44 -15.40 -12.19 -1.17
N ALA A 45 -16.34 -13.06 -0.75
CA ALA A 45 -16.69 -14.24 -1.53
C ALA A 45 -17.22 -13.85 -2.91
N ASN A 46 -18.14 -12.89 -2.96
CA ASN A 46 -18.68 -12.38 -4.22
C ASN A 46 -17.62 -11.70 -5.08
N SER A 47 -16.66 -10.97 -4.48
CA SER A 47 -15.62 -10.26 -5.26
C SER A 47 -14.65 -11.22 -5.96
N SER A 48 -14.38 -12.38 -5.35
CA SER A 48 -13.50 -13.41 -5.91
C SER A 48 -14.07 -14.13 -7.14
N GLU A 49 -15.38 -14.00 -7.41
CA GLU A 49 -16.05 -14.64 -8.54
C GLU A 49 -16.12 -13.76 -9.80
N TYR A 50 -15.80 -12.47 -9.71
CA TYR A 50 -15.87 -11.57 -10.85
C TYR A 50 -14.63 -11.67 -11.73
N SER A 51 -14.82 -11.98 -13.02
CA SER A 51 -13.76 -11.87 -14.03
C SER A 51 -13.54 -10.44 -14.52
N GLN A 52 -14.46 -9.52 -14.25
CA GLN A 52 -14.37 -8.12 -14.64
C GLN A 52 -14.88 -7.20 -13.53
N LEU A 53 -14.13 -6.14 -13.24
CA LEU A 53 -14.48 -5.10 -12.28
C LEU A 53 -14.25 -3.74 -12.93
N SER A 54 -15.24 -2.86 -12.95
CA SER A 54 -15.06 -1.45 -13.31
C SER A 54 -15.25 -0.59 -12.09
N PHE A 55 -14.44 0.45 -11.95
CA PHE A 55 -14.48 1.36 -10.83
C PHE A 55 -14.30 2.81 -11.29
N ALA A 56 -14.83 3.73 -10.49
CA ALA A 56 -14.64 5.17 -10.65
C ALA A 56 -14.42 5.78 -9.28
N TYR A 57 -13.58 6.80 -9.20
CA TYR A 57 -13.20 7.44 -7.96
C TYR A 57 -12.92 8.92 -8.14
N THR A 58 -13.01 9.63 -7.03
CA THR A 58 -12.63 11.04 -6.88
C THR A 58 -11.92 11.18 -5.54
N GLY A 59 -10.85 11.97 -5.50
CA GLY A 59 -10.09 12.23 -4.29
C GLY A 59 -9.60 13.66 -4.27
N ASP A 60 -9.57 14.22 -3.07
CA ASP A 60 -9.03 15.53 -2.79
C ASP A 60 -8.02 15.41 -1.65
N PHE A 61 -6.81 15.88 -1.89
CA PHE A 61 -5.74 15.94 -0.91
C PHE A 61 -5.36 17.40 -0.71
N ASN A 62 -5.44 17.87 0.54
CA ASN A 62 -5.12 19.25 0.88
C ASN A 62 -4.15 19.23 2.07
N VAL A 63 -2.99 19.87 1.88
CA VAL A 63 -2.00 20.09 2.92
C VAL A 63 -1.84 21.59 3.09
N SER A 64 -2.06 22.06 4.32
CA SER A 64 -1.88 23.45 4.68
C SER A 64 -0.84 23.59 5.79
N GLY A 65 -0.31 24.81 5.94
CA GLY A 65 0.61 25.14 7.03
C GLY A 65 2.07 24.76 6.78
N ILE A 66 2.49 24.57 5.53
CA ILE A 66 3.91 24.42 5.17
C ILE A 66 4.54 25.82 5.15
N PRO A 67 5.51 26.13 6.03
CA PRO A 67 6.23 27.41 5.97
C PRO A 67 6.90 27.58 4.60
N ASP A 68 6.88 28.80 4.07
CA ASP A 68 7.52 29.23 2.82
C ASP A 68 7.01 28.60 1.50
N SER A 69 6.37 27.42 1.52
CA SER A 69 5.88 26.71 0.30
C SER A 69 4.37 26.87 0.05
N GLY A 70 3.63 27.50 0.98
CA GLY A 70 2.18 27.70 0.87
C GLY A 70 1.36 26.41 1.00
N ASP A 71 0.07 26.53 0.71
CA ASP A 71 -0.85 25.39 0.73
C ASP A 71 -0.71 24.57 -0.57
N VAL A 72 -0.74 23.25 -0.44
CA VAL A 72 -0.72 22.29 -1.55
C VAL A 72 -2.08 21.62 -1.61
N SER A 73 -2.75 21.73 -2.76
CA SER A 73 -4.00 21.00 -3.02
C SER A 73 -3.89 20.15 -4.27
N VAL A 74 -4.38 18.92 -4.20
CA VAL A 74 -4.43 17.99 -5.33
C VAL A 74 -5.84 17.43 -5.39
N SER A 75 -6.57 17.75 -6.44
CA SER A 75 -7.87 17.15 -6.73
C SER A 75 -7.74 16.26 -7.95
N PHE A 76 -8.22 15.03 -7.85
CA PHE A 76 -8.12 14.06 -8.92
C PHE A 76 -9.37 13.19 -9.02
N SER A 77 -9.65 12.74 -10.23
CA SER A 77 -10.69 11.77 -10.52
C SER A 77 -10.14 10.75 -11.49
N GLY A 78 -10.79 9.59 -11.51
CA GLY A 78 -10.38 8.54 -12.41
C GLY A 78 -11.40 7.45 -12.54
N SER A 79 -11.14 6.60 -13.50
CA SER A 79 -11.86 5.34 -13.68
C SER A 79 -10.89 4.28 -14.14
N GLY A 80 -11.26 3.03 -13.91
CA GLY A 80 -10.46 1.91 -14.34
C GLY A 80 -11.29 0.65 -14.47
N ALA A 81 -10.64 -0.35 -15.04
CA ALA A 81 -11.19 -1.68 -15.16
C ALA A 81 -10.12 -2.73 -14.89
N VAL A 82 -10.55 -3.82 -14.27
CA VAL A 82 -9.79 -5.05 -14.13
C VAL A 82 -10.50 -6.10 -14.96
N ASN A 83 -9.76 -6.79 -15.82
CA ASN A 83 -10.24 -7.93 -16.59
C ASN A 83 -9.33 -9.13 -16.29
N GLY A 84 -9.81 -10.01 -15.42
CA GLY A 84 -9.11 -11.22 -15.01
C GLY A 84 -8.98 -12.26 -16.12
N GLU A 85 -9.88 -12.28 -17.12
CA GLU A 85 -9.76 -13.19 -18.27
C GLU A 85 -8.61 -12.78 -19.21
N ALA A 86 -8.41 -11.48 -19.38
CA ALA A 86 -7.34 -10.93 -20.21
C ALA A 86 -6.06 -10.63 -19.43
N GLU A 87 -6.02 -10.92 -18.13
CA GLU A 87 -4.95 -10.50 -17.20
C GLU A 87 -4.58 -9.02 -17.39
N ALA A 88 -5.62 -8.18 -17.51
CA ALA A 88 -5.48 -6.77 -17.85
C ALA A 88 -6.03 -5.86 -16.75
N PHE A 89 -5.31 -4.77 -16.50
CA PHE A 89 -5.73 -3.66 -15.66
C PHE A 89 -5.57 -2.38 -16.46
N GLU A 90 -6.55 -1.50 -16.41
CA GLU A 90 -6.44 -0.15 -16.95
C GLU A 90 -6.96 0.86 -15.94
N MET A 91 -6.30 2.01 -15.89
CA MET A 91 -6.70 3.11 -15.03
C MET A 91 -6.33 4.43 -15.68
N THR A 92 -7.28 5.35 -15.71
CA THR A 92 -7.05 6.73 -16.12
C THR A 92 -7.25 7.62 -14.91
N ILE A 93 -6.27 8.49 -14.67
CA ILE A 93 -6.27 9.49 -13.61
C ILE A 93 -6.15 10.85 -14.28
N SER A 94 -7.06 11.75 -13.95
CA SER A 94 -7.00 13.14 -14.38
C SER A 94 -7.19 14.03 -13.16
N GLY A 95 -6.51 15.15 -13.13
CA GLY A 95 -6.61 16.02 -11.98
C GLY A 95 -5.88 17.33 -12.17
N GLN A 96 -5.77 18.04 -11.06
CA GLN A 96 -5.05 19.29 -10.98
C GLN A 96 -4.34 19.37 -9.63
N ALA A 97 -3.11 19.83 -9.65
CA ALA A 97 -2.31 20.11 -8.47
C ALA A 97 -2.10 21.62 -8.39
N THR A 98 -2.45 22.22 -7.26
CA THR A 98 -2.15 23.61 -6.94
C THR A 98 -1.01 23.65 -5.94
N VAL A 99 0.10 24.25 -6.33
CA VAL A 99 1.29 24.47 -5.50
C VAL A 99 1.63 25.94 -5.60
N GLU A 100 1.81 26.62 -4.46
CA GLU A 100 2.10 28.06 -4.42
C GLU A 100 1.09 28.92 -5.21
N GLY A 101 -0.19 28.52 -5.21
CA GLY A 101 -1.26 29.19 -5.95
C GLY A 101 -1.24 28.98 -7.46
N GLN A 102 -0.29 28.19 -8.00
CA GLN A 102 -0.27 27.81 -9.41
C GLN A 102 -0.93 26.44 -9.60
N THR A 103 -2.00 26.40 -10.38
CA THR A 103 -2.72 25.16 -10.71
C THR A 103 -2.19 24.56 -12.00
N ASN A 104 -1.67 23.34 -11.91
CA ASN A 104 -1.17 22.56 -13.03
C ASN A 104 -2.08 21.34 -13.23
N PRO A 105 -2.75 21.20 -14.40
CA PRO A 105 -3.48 19.98 -14.70
C PRO A 105 -2.51 18.84 -14.98
N PHE A 106 -2.93 17.62 -14.68
CA PHE A 106 -2.21 16.41 -15.04
C PHE A 106 -3.18 15.34 -15.52
N GLU A 107 -2.67 14.47 -16.37
CA GLU A 107 -3.37 13.29 -16.87
C GLU A 107 -2.38 12.14 -16.93
N LEU A 108 -2.81 10.98 -16.45
CA LEU A 108 -2.01 9.79 -16.35
C LEU A 108 -2.89 8.58 -16.71
N GLU A 109 -2.46 7.77 -17.66
CA GLU A 109 -3.07 6.47 -17.94
C GLU A 109 -2.08 5.37 -17.57
N LEU A 110 -2.55 4.36 -16.83
CA LEU A 110 -1.82 3.13 -16.54
C LEU A 110 -2.52 1.97 -17.22
N ARG A 111 -1.72 1.07 -17.78
CA ARG A 111 -2.21 -0.23 -18.25
C ARG A 111 -1.25 -1.32 -17.82
N VAL A 112 -1.78 -2.41 -17.31
CA VAL A 112 -1.05 -3.66 -17.11
C VAL A 112 -1.70 -4.70 -18.00
N ILE A 113 -0.92 -5.37 -18.84
CA ILE A 113 -1.43 -6.43 -19.74
C ILE A 113 -0.45 -7.60 -19.63
N GLY A 114 -0.87 -8.67 -18.96
CA GLY A 114 0.04 -9.73 -18.54
C GLY A 114 1.14 -9.17 -17.62
N ASP A 115 2.41 -9.40 -17.98
CA ASP A 115 3.59 -8.94 -17.22
C ASP A 115 4.11 -7.56 -17.67
N MET A 116 3.41 -6.91 -18.61
CA MET A 116 3.82 -5.63 -19.17
C MET A 116 3.08 -4.48 -18.48
N PHE A 117 3.83 -3.48 -18.05
CA PHE A 117 3.32 -2.24 -17.50
C PHE A 117 3.51 -1.10 -18.51
N TYR A 118 2.48 -0.29 -18.69
CA TYR A 118 2.48 0.88 -19.54
C TYR A 118 1.99 2.10 -18.76
N VAL A 119 2.67 3.22 -18.92
CA VAL A 119 2.28 4.53 -18.40
C VAL A 119 2.27 5.56 -19.51
N ASN A 120 1.20 6.33 -19.61
CA ASN A 120 1.11 7.52 -20.43
C ASN A 120 1.02 8.71 -19.48
N LEU A 121 2.03 9.58 -19.52
CA LEU A 121 2.06 10.83 -18.73
C LEU A 121 1.48 12.01 -19.52
N GLY A 122 0.76 11.71 -20.60
CA GLY A 122 0.20 12.71 -21.51
C GLY A 122 1.19 13.14 -22.60
N PRO A 123 0.71 13.97 -23.54
CA PRO A 123 1.47 14.36 -24.74
C PRO A 123 2.73 15.19 -24.43
N ALA A 124 2.75 15.89 -23.29
CA ALA A 124 3.90 16.69 -22.87
C ALA A 124 5.16 15.84 -22.57
N PHE A 125 4.97 14.56 -22.25
CA PHE A 125 6.03 13.64 -21.81
C PHE A 125 6.36 12.55 -22.84
N GLY A 126 5.90 12.71 -24.09
CA GLY A 126 6.27 11.80 -25.18
C GLY A 126 5.39 10.57 -25.34
N GLY A 127 4.26 10.49 -24.63
CA GLY A 127 3.25 9.44 -24.80
C GLY A 127 3.49 8.20 -23.93
N TRP A 128 3.15 7.02 -24.48
CA TRP A 128 3.24 5.75 -23.78
C TRP A 128 4.69 5.31 -23.58
N LEU A 129 5.07 5.12 -22.32
CA LEU A 129 6.25 4.40 -21.89
C LEU A 129 5.79 3.03 -21.42
N GLY A 130 6.55 1.97 -21.72
CA GLY A 130 6.20 0.63 -21.25
C GLY A 130 7.39 -0.30 -21.19
N GLY A 131 7.28 -1.29 -20.30
CA GLY A 131 8.29 -2.29 -20.04
C GLY A 131 7.73 -3.41 -19.17
N SER A 132 8.52 -4.43 -18.92
CA SER A 132 8.19 -5.42 -17.89
C SER A 132 8.17 -4.76 -16.51
N ILE A 133 7.44 -5.35 -15.56
CA ILE A 133 7.41 -4.87 -14.17
C ILE A 133 8.83 -4.80 -13.59
N ASN A 134 9.69 -5.79 -13.89
CA ASN A 134 11.08 -5.80 -13.44
C ASN A 134 11.88 -4.61 -13.96
N GLU A 135 11.80 -4.32 -15.27
CA GLU A 135 12.48 -3.16 -15.87
C GLU A 135 11.97 -1.84 -15.28
N MET A 136 10.68 -1.77 -14.94
CA MET A 136 10.12 -0.57 -14.36
C MET A 136 10.49 -0.39 -12.89
N MET A 137 10.61 -1.48 -12.14
CA MET A 137 11.19 -1.46 -10.78
C MET A 137 12.65 -1.02 -10.84
N ASP A 138 13.44 -1.57 -11.76
CA ASP A 138 14.83 -1.16 -11.97
C ASP A 138 14.94 0.31 -12.36
N LEU A 139 14.04 0.82 -13.21
CA LEU A 139 13.95 2.24 -13.55
C LEU A 139 13.58 3.08 -12.33
N SER A 140 12.62 2.63 -11.52
CA SER A 140 12.21 3.31 -10.29
C SER A 140 13.34 3.36 -9.26
N SER A 141 14.14 2.31 -9.15
CA SER A 141 15.34 2.26 -8.32
C SER A 141 16.43 3.17 -8.86
N ALA A 142 16.62 3.20 -10.19
CA ALA A 142 17.58 4.09 -10.84
C ALA A 142 17.19 5.58 -10.71
N MET A 143 15.91 5.90 -10.73
CA MET A 143 15.40 7.28 -10.54
C MET A 143 15.31 7.65 -9.05
N GLY A 144 14.87 6.72 -8.20
CA GLY A 144 14.71 6.89 -6.75
C GLY A 144 16.02 7.00 -6.00
N GLY A 145 17.09 6.38 -6.50
CA GLY A 145 18.44 6.49 -5.95
C GLY A 145 19.07 7.89 -6.08
N SER A 146 18.45 8.82 -6.82
CA SER A 146 18.97 10.18 -7.01
C SER A 146 18.19 11.29 -6.30
N MET A 147 17.00 11.03 -5.75
CA MET A 147 16.14 12.09 -5.19
C MET A 147 15.58 11.83 -3.79
N LEU A 148 15.63 10.60 -3.29
CA LEU A 148 15.23 10.29 -1.92
C LEU A 148 16.47 9.83 -1.14
N PRO A 149 16.73 10.37 0.07
CA PRO A 149 17.90 9.98 0.88
C PRO A 149 17.82 8.54 1.44
N VAL A 150 16.82 7.75 1.01
CA VAL A 150 16.59 6.38 1.45
C VAL A 150 16.39 5.51 0.23
N ASP A 151 17.29 4.54 0.05
CA ASP A 151 17.17 3.51 -0.97
C ASP A 151 15.99 2.57 -0.62
N PRO A 152 14.97 2.41 -1.49
CA PRO A 152 13.80 1.58 -1.20
C PRO A 152 14.14 0.12 -0.88
N SER A 153 15.27 -0.40 -1.37
CA SER A 153 15.74 -1.75 -1.04
C SER A 153 16.10 -1.90 0.44
N THR A 154 16.53 -0.81 1.09
CA THR A 154 16.82 -0.76 2.54
C THR A 154 15.58 -0.78 3.41
N LEU A 155 14.38 -0.56 2.85
CA LEU A 155 13.10 -0.67 3.58
C LEU A 155 12.65 -2.12 3.77
N GLN A 156 13.18 -3.06 2.99
CA GLN A 156 12.83 -4.48 3.10
C GLN A 156 13.72 -5.23 4.11
N ASP A 157 14.86 -4.64 4.48
CA ASP A 157 15.77 -5.18 5.49
C ASP A 157 15.66 -4.36 6.79
N PRO A 158 15.10 -4.93 7.87
CA PRO A 158 14.90 -4.22 9.13
C PRO A 158 16.21 -3.80 9.80
N GLU A 159 17.35 -4.46 9.52
CA GLU A 159 18.66 -4.02 10.01
C GLU A 159 19.17 -2.80 9.22
N ALA A 160 19.05 -2.83 7.89
CA ALA A 160 19.41 -1.70 7.03
C ALA A 160 18.53 -0.46 7.30
N MET A 161 17.24 -0.67 7.62
CA MET A 161 16.33 0.41 8.01
C MET A 161 16.75 1.08 9.32
N SER A 162 17.19 0.31 10.33
CA SER A 162 17.69 0.86 11.59
C SER A 162 18.96 1.69 11.37
N GLU A 163 19.83 1.29 10.46
CA GLU A 163 21.06 2.00 10.15
C GLU A 163 20.79 3.28 9.33
N ALA A 164 19.87 3.23 8.37
CA ALA A 164 19.38 4.38 7.64
C ALA A 164 18.70 5.40 8.57
N MET A 165 17.88 4.94 9.52
CA MET A 165 17.28 5.82 10.55
C MET A 165 18.33 6.40 11.50
N GLY A 166 19.39 5.65 11.80
CA GLY A 166 20.54 6.14 12.56
C GLY A 166 21.25 7.29 11.85
N GLN A 167 21.55 7.13 10.56
CA GLN A 167 22.19 8.18 9.75
C GLN A 167 21.31 9.42 9.58
N ILE A 168 19.99 9.22 9.45
CA ILE A 168 18.99 10.29 9.43
C ILE A 168 19.04 11.07 10.75
N MET A 169 19.03 10.40 11.90
CA MET A 169 19.13 11.07 13.21
C MET A 169 20.47 11.77 13.47
N GLU A 170 21.54 11.35 12.81
CA GLU A 170 22.87 11.98 12.90
C GLU A 170 23.03 13.18 11.94
N MET A 171 22.05 13.48 11.08
CA MET A 171 22.11 14.65 10.21
C MET A 171 22.08 15.95 11.02
N PRO A 172 23.04 16.86 10.81
CA PRO A 172 23.04 18.18 11.44
C PRO A 172 21.72 18.93 11.17
N GLY A 173 21.04 19.37 12.24
CA GLY A 173 19.79 20.11 12.18
C GLY A 173 18.51 19.27 12.38
N MET A 174 18.57 17.94 12.30
CA MET A 174 17.36 17.12 12.51
C MET A 174 16.96 17.03 13.98
N MET A 175 17.94 16.97 14.88
CA MET A 175 17.68 17.02 16.32
C MET A 175 17.07 18.36 16.75
N GLU A 176 17.48 19.48 16.12
CA GLU A 176 16.86 20.80 16.33
C GLU A 176 15.40 20.83 15.82
N ALA A 177 15.15 20.26 14.63
CA ALA A 177 13.79 20.18 14.06
C ALA A 177 12.83 19.33 14.91
N ILE A 178 13.30 18.21 15.46
CA ILE A 178 12.50 17.34 16.34
C ILE A 178 12.20 18.05 17.67
N THR A 179 13.16 18.77 18.25
CA THR A 179 12.92 19.57 19.47
C THR A 179 12.03 20.78 19.24
N ALA A 180 11.91 21.29 18.00
CA ALA A 180 11.02 22.39 17.67
C ALA A 180 9.56 21.94 17.47
N LEU A 181 9.30 20.64 17.33
CA LEU A 181 7.98 20.04 17.15
C LEU A 181 7.35 19.50 18.45
N SER A 182 8.11 19.44 19.54
CA SER A 182 7.65 19.07 20.90
C SER A 182 7.31 20.30 21.74
#